data_AF-A0A2P5BQI8-F1
#
_entry.id   AF-A0A2P5BQI8-F1
#
_cell.length_a   1.000
_cell.length_b   1.000
_cell.length_c   1.000
_cell.angle_alpha   90.00
_cell.angle_beta   90.00
_cell.angle_gamma   90.00
#
_symmetry.space_group_name_H-M   'P 1'
#
loop_
_entity.id
_entity.type
_entity.pdbx_description
1 polymer ?
#
loop_
_entity_poly.entity_id
_entity_poly.type
_entity_poly.pdbx_seq_one_letter_code
_entity_poly.pdbx_strand_id
1 'polypeptide(L)'
;PTLSAETVACNDDLLDEILIRLPIKSLIRFKSVSKHWLSLISAPKFALRRNPNPSPSPASGLFLKRPFRPEFEFLNLDRTSEPRATFRPLNFAAGDTSVGVGIVQRHL
;
A
#
# COMPACT_ATOMS: atom_id res chain seq x y z
N PRO A 1 34.36 14.14 3.61
CA PRO A 1 33.73 13.57 2.39
C PRO A 1 32.20 13.30 2.50
N THR A 2 31.46 14.04 3.34
CA THR A 2 30.01 13.87 3.59
C THR A 2 29.10 14.79 2.76
N LEU A 3 29.67 15.81 2.11
CA LEU A 3 28.91 16.87 1.43
C LEU A 3 27.88 16.36 0.42
N SER A 4 28.21 15.35 -0.39
CA SER A 4 27.29 14.90 -1.44
C SER A 4 26.03 14.23 -0.88
N ALA A 5 26.18 13.34 0.12
CA ALA A 5 25.03 12.68 0.74
C ALA A 5 24.17 13.67 1.51
N GLU A 6 24.80 14.62 2.19
CA GLU A 6 24.14 15.67 2.97
C GLU A 6 23.40 16.66 2.06
N THR A 7 23.98 17.02 0.91
CA THR A 7 23.35 17.87 -0.12
C THR A 7 22.10 17.20 -0.68
N VAL A 8 22.16 15.90 -0.98
CA VAL A 8 20.99 15.15 -1.46
C VAL A 8 19.93 15.03 -0.37
N ALA A 9 20.33 14.74 0.87
CA ALA A 9 19.41 14.57 2.00
C ALA A 9 18.70 15.85 2.43
N CYS A 10 19.24 17.03 2.09
CA CYS A 10 18.67 18.34 2.41
C CYS A 10 17.85 18.94 1.25
N ASN A 11 17.79 18.27 0.10
CA ASN A 11 17.05 18.74 -1.07
C ASN A 11 15.83 17.85 -1.35
N ASP A 12 14.66 18.35 -0.96
CA ASP A 12 13.37 17.65 -1.10
C ASP A 12 13.05 17.28 -2.56
N ASP A 13 13.39 18.13 -3.53
CA ASP A 13 13.10 17.88 -4.94
C ASP A 13 13.91 16.69 -5.47
N LEU A 14 15.20 16.64 -5.13
CA LEU A 14 16.08 15.51 -5.47
C LEU A 14 15.64 14.24 -4.75
N LEU A 15 15.30 14.34 -3.47
CA LEU A 15 14.77 13.21 -2.69
C LEU A 15 13.48 12.66 -3.31
N ASP A 16 12.52 13.53 -3.65
CA ASP A 16 11.27 13.14 -4.29
C ASP A 16 11.54 12.42 -5.63
N GLU A 17 12.46 12.93 -6.47
CA GLU A 17 12.85 12.29 -7.74
C GLU A 17 13.51 10.93 -7.57
N ILE A 18 14.32 10.74 -6.53
CA ILE A 18 14.93 9.45 -6.21
C ILE A 18 13.85 8.48 -5.74
N LEU A 19 13.05 8.91 -4.76
CA LEU A 19 12.01 8.10 -4.12
C LEU A 19 10.97 7.61 -5.13
N ILE A 20 10.54 8.45 -6.07
CA ILE A 20 9.48 8.10 -7.02
C ILE A 20 9.87 6.97 -7.98
N ARG A 21 11.17 6.79 -8.23
CA ARG A 21 11.74 5.76 -9.11
C ARG A 21 11.89 4.40 -8.42
N LEU A 22 11.63 4.32 -7.11
CA LEU A 22 11.81 3.10 -6.34
C LEU A 22 10.56 2.21 -6.35
N PRO A 23 10.74 0.88 -6.27
CA PRO A 23 9.63 -0.03 -6.02
C PRO A 23 8.90 0.27 -4.70
N ILE A 24 7.58 0.07 -4.68
CA ILE A 24 6.71 0.34 -3.51
C ILE A 24 7.20 -0.36 -2.24
N LYS A 25 7.70 -1.61 -2.36
CA LYS A 25 8.20 -2.37 -1.21
C LYS A 25 9.38 -1.68 -0.53
N SER A 26 10.28 -1.08 -1.31
CA SER A 26 11.41 -0.31 -0.78
C SER A 26 10.93 0.98 -0.13
N LEU A 27 9.98 1.69 -0.77
CA LEU A 27 9.39 2.91 -0.22
C LEU A 27 8.74 2.69 1.15
N ILE A 28 8.01 1.59 1.34
CA ILE A 28 7.40 1.26 2.63
C ILE A 28 8.46 1.14 3.73
N ARG A 29 9.60 0.51 3.44
CA ARG A 29 10.72 0.41 4.38
C ARG A 29 11.38 1.78 4.61
N PHE A 30 11.50 2.59 3.57
CA PHE A 30 12.16 3.90 3.65
C PHE A 30 11.43 4.92 4.51
N LYS A 31 10.14 4.71 4.79
CA LYS A 31 9.41 5.47 5.81
C LYS A 31 10.05 5.39 7.20
N SER A 32 10.84 4.35 7.51
CA SER A 32 11.51 4.22 8.81
C SER A 32 12.91 4.84 8.86
N VAL A 33 13.42 5.41 7.77
CA VAL A 33 14.78 5.99 7.71
C VAL A 33 14.87 7.28 8.52
N SER A 34 13.89 8.16 8.39
CA SER A 34 13.81 9.41 9.15
C SER A 34 12.40 9.99 9.12
N LYS A 35 12.10 10.94 10.02
CA LYS A 35 10.84 11.71 10.01
C LYS A 35 10.67 12.49 8.69
N HIS A 36 11.76 12.96 8.10
CA HIS A 36 11.76 13.70 6.85
C HIS A 36 11.33 12.81 5.67
N TRP A 37 11.92 11.62 5.54
CA TRP A 37 11.55 10.64 4.51
C TRP A 37 10.11 10.15 4.69
N LEU A 38 9.68 9.91 5.93
CA LEU A 38 8.29 9.58 6.24
C LEU A 38 7.33 10.66 5.73
N SER A 39 7.66 11.94 5.94
CA SER A 39 6.85 13.08 5.52
C SER A 39 6.72 13.16 4.00
N LEU A 40 7.84 13.05 3.27
CA LEU A 40 7.84 13.07 1.79
C LEU A 40 7.00 11.93 1.20
N ILE A 41 7.27 10.69 1.63
CA ILE A 41 6.60 9.48 1.09
C ILE A 41 5.10 9.49 1.42
N SER A 42 4.70 10.07 2.55
CA SER A 42 3.29 10.09 2.98
C SER A 42 2.50 11.27 2.40
N ALA A 43 3.14 12.20 1.70
CA ALA A 43 2.48 13.38 1.15
C ALA A 43 1.55 13.01 -0.02
N PRO A 44 0.34 13.59 -0.12
CA PRO A 44 -0.57 13.34 -1.24
C PRO A 44 0.06 13.66 -2.60
N LYS A 45 0.88 14.72 -2.66
CA LYS A 45 1.65 15.10 -3.86
C LYS A 45 2.52 13.94 -4.38
N PHE A 46 3.14 13.17 -3.49
CA PHE A 46 4.01 12.06 -3.85
C PHE A 46 3.22 10.92 -4.49
N ALA A 47 2.06 10.59 -3.91
CA ALA A 47 1.16 9.57 -4.47
C ALA A 47 0.64 9.94 -5.87
N LEU A 48 0.26 11.21 -6.07
CA LEU A 48 -0.19 11.73 -7.36
C LEU A 48 0.92 11.69 -8.41
N ARG A 49 2.12 12.17 -8.07
CA ARG A 49 3.26 12.14 -9.00
C ARG A 49 3.66 10.71 -9.39
N ARG A 50 3.52 9.75 -8.47
CA ARG A 50 3.87 8.34 -8.73
C ARG A 50 2.85 7.63 -9.59
N ASN A 51 1.61 8.10 -9.60
CA ASN A 51 0.52 7.59 -10.42
C ASN A 51 -0.23 8.75 -11.09
N PRO A 52 0.38 9.42 -12.09
CA PRO A 52 -0.12 10.69 -12.64
C PRO A 52 -1.42 10.52 -13.44
N ASN A 53 -1.67 9.31 -13.96
CA ASN A 53 -2.91 8.94 -14.63
C ASN A 53 -3.61 7.87 -13.80
N PRO A 54 -4.20 8.23 -12.64
CA PRO A 54 -5.02 7.27 -11.93
C PRO A 54 -6.13 6.81 -12.88
N SER A 55 -6.36 5.51 -12.95
CA SER A 55 -7.44 4.96 -13.77
C SER A 55 -8.73 5.71 -13.43
N PRO A 56 -9.55 6.09 -14.43
CA PRO A 56 -10.82 6.77 -14.17
C PRO A 56 -11.80 5.91 -13.37
N SER A 57 -11.54 4.60 -13.19
CA SER A 57 -12.23 3.77 -12.20
C SER A 57 -11.62 4.00 -10.80
N PRO A 58 -12.35 4.60 -9.87
CA PRO A 58 -11.89 4.83 -8.50
C PRO A 58 -12.13 3.54 -7.71
N ALA A 59 -11.18 2.61 -7.79
CA ALA A 59 -11.22 1.30 -7.14
C ALA A 59 -12.32 0.34 -7.64
N SER A 60 -11.94 -0.92 -7.91
CA SER A 60 -12.87 -1.99 -8.30
C SER A 60 -13.74 -2.51 -7.14
N GLY A 61 -13.52 -2.06 -5.90
CA GLY A 61 -14.33 -2.51 -4.77
C GLY A 61 -13.95 -1.91 -3.42
N LEU A 62 -14.86 -2.05 -2.45
CA LEU A 62 -14.71 -1.62 -1.06
C LEU A 62 -14.64 -2.84 -0.15
N PHE A 63 -13.74 -2.83 0.85
CA PHE A 63 -13.77 -3.79 1.95
C PHE A 63 -14.50 -3.17 3.13
N LEU A 64 -15.69 -3.69 3.42
CA LEU A 64 -16.53 -3.24 4.53
C LEU A 64 -16.30 -4.13 5.75
N LYS A 65 -16.03 -3.50 6.90
CA LYS A 65 -16.06 -4.17 8.20
C LYS A 65 -17.43 -3.90 8.82
N ARG A 66 -18.31 -4.89 8.82
CA ARG A 66 -19.63 -4.74 9.45
C ARG A 66 -19.50 -4.84 10.97
N PRO A 67 -20.21 -4.00 11.76
CA PRO A 67 -20.31 -4.24 13.19
C PRO A 67 -20.92 -5.64 13.38
N PHE A 68 -20.39 -6.41 14.32
CA PHE A 68 -20.80 -7.79 14.66
C PHE A 68 -20.37 -8.91 13.70
N ARG A 69 -19.49 -8.66 12.71
CA ARG A 69 -18.82 -9.73 11.96
C ARG A 69 -17.30 -9.63 12.04
N PRO A 70 -16.58 -10.73 12.32
CA PRO A 70 -15.12 -10.74 12.25
C PRO A 70 -14.59 -10.69 10.81
N GLU A 71 -15.40 -11.06 9.82
CA GLU A 71 -15.02 -11.07 8.41
C GLU A 71 -15.23 -9.72 7.71
N PHE A 72 -14.31 -9.38 6.80
CA PHE A 72 -14.48 -8.28 5.87
C PHE A 72 -15.34 -8.73 4.68
N GLU A 73 -16.28 -7.88 4.28
CA GLU A 73 -17.07 -8.05 3.07
C GLU A 73 -16.45 -7.24 1.93
N PHE A 74 -16.29 -7.85 0.76
CA PHE A 74 -15.87 -7.14 -0.45
C PHE A 74 -17.08 -6.74 -1.29
N LEU A 75 -17.29 -5.44 -1.47
CA LEU A 75 -18.31 -4.85 -2.34
C LEU A 75 -17.67 -4.51 -3.68
N ASN A 76 -18.05 -5.19 -4.75
CA ASN A 76 -17.57 -4.89 -6.11
C ASN A 76 -18.24 -3.60 -6.65
N LEU A 77 -17.46 -2.66 -7.17
CA LEU A 77 -17.95 -1.41 -7.77
C LEU A 77 -17.99 -1.46 -9.31
N ASP A 78 -17.36 -2.46 -9.93
CA ASP A 78 -17.36 -2.63 -11.38
C ASP A 78 -18.70 -3.24 -11.85
N ARG A 79 -19.53 -2.41 -12.49
CA ARG A 79 -20.90 -2.73 -12.91
C ARG A 79 -20.99 -3.79 -14.03
N THR A 80 -19.88 -4.32 -14.54
CA THR A 80 -19.85 -5.10 -15.79
C THR A 80 -19.45 -6.58 -15.66
N SER A 81 -19.33 -7.15 -14.46
CA SER A 81 -19.10 -8.61 -14.34
C SER A 81 -19.82 -9.21 -13.14
N GLU A 82 -20.37 -10.41 -13.34
CA GLU A 82 -20.70 -11.39 -12.28
C GLU A 82 -19.68 -11.30 -11.14
N PRO A 83 -20.10 -11.42 -9.86
CA PRO A 83 -19.27 -11.18 -8.69
C PRO A 83 -18.16 -12.24 -8.58
N ARG A 84 -17.12 -12.12 -9.39
CA ARG A 84 -15.85 -12.79 -9.21
C ARG A 84 -15.04 -12.05 -8.17
N ALA A 85 -15.54 -12.05 -6.94
CA ALA A 85 -14.66 -11.82 -5.80
C ALA A 85 -13.76 -13.07 -5.68
N THR A 86 -12.67 -13.09 -6.47
CA THR A 86 -11.66 -14.17 -6.45
C THR A 86 -10.81 -14.12 -5.16
N PHE A 87 -11.16 -13.26 -4.21
CA PHE A 87 -10.48 -13.19 -2.93
C PHE A 87 -11.27 -13.99 -1.90
N ARG A 88 -10.70 -15.15 -1.52
CA ARG A 88 -11.11 -15.83 -0.29
C ARG A 88 -10.82 -14.88 0.88
N PRO A 89 -11.81 -14.52 1.71
CA PRO A 89 -11.54 -13.77 2.92
C PRO A 89 -10.52 -14.53 3.77
N LEU A 90 -9.46 -13.84 4.19
CA LEU A 90 -8.47 -14.38 5.11
C LEU A 90 -9.13 -14.46 6.48
N ASN A 91 -9.54 -15.67 6.88
CA ASN A 91 -10.02 -15.90 8.24
C ASN A 91 -8.84 -15.80 9.20
N PHE A 92 -8.84 -14.82 10.09
CA PHE A 92 -7.95 -14.81 11.23
C PHE A 92 -8.41 -15.92 12.17
N ALA A 93 -7.60 -16.97 12.32
CA ALA A 93 -7.88 -18.01 13.29
C ALA A 93 -7.93 -17.36 14.68
N ALA A 94 -9.10 -17.33 15.29
CA ALA A 94 -9.26 -17.00 16.69
C ALA A 94 -8.76 -18.20 17.51
N GLY A 95 -7.44 -18.29 17.66
CA GLY A 95 -6.75 -19.26 18.48
C GLY A 95 -5.44 -18.62 18.94
N ASP A 96 -5.25 -18.58 20.26
CA ASP A 96 -4.20 -17.84 20.93
C ASP A 96 -2.81 -17.99 20.30
N THR A 97 -2.10 -16.86 20.25
CA THR A 97 -0.66 -16.73 19.95
C THR A 97 -0.19 -17.14 18.54
N SER A 98 -0.47 -16.32 17.53
CA SER A 98 0.50 -15.91 16.49
C SER A 98 -0.15 -14.92 15.52
N VAL A 99 0.24 -13.64 15.59
CA VAL A 99 -0.16 -12.62 14.62
C VAL A 99 0.63 -12.85 13.34
N GLY A 100 0.08 -13.63 12.41
CA GLY A 100 0.69 -13.89 11.11
C GLY A 100 -0.35 -14.11 10.00
N VAL A 101 -0.14 -13.47 8.85
CA VAL A 101 -0.90 -13.72 7.62
C VAL A 101 -0.36 -15.00 6.96
N GLY A 102 -1.11 -16.09 7.03
CA GLY A 102 -0.79 -17.33 6.31
C GLY A 102 -1.35 -17.30 4.89
N ILE A 103 -0.49 -17.29 3.88
CA ILE A 103 -0.88 -17.50 2.48
C ILE A 103 -0.96 -19.01 2.24
N VAL A 104 -2.17 -19.54 2.04
CA VAL A 104 -2.35 -20.93 1.61
C VAL A 104 -2.20 -21.00 0.09
N GLN A 105 -1.03 -21.42 -0.37
CA GLN A 105 -0.79 -21.73 -1.78
C GLN A 105 -1.42 -23.08 -2.11
N ARG A 106 -2.38 -23.11 -3.04
CA ARG A 106 -2.88 -24.37 -3.61
C ARG A 106 -1.74 -25.00 -4.41
N HIS A 107 -1.34 -26.22 -4.03
CA HIS A 107 -0.61 -27.10 -4.93
C HIS A 107 -1.56 -27.58 -6.03
N LEU A 108 -1.02 -27.67 -7.25
CA LEU A 108 -1.63 -28.30 -8.41
C LEU A 108 -1.93 -29.79 -8.11
#